data_AF-A0A1G5CNE5-F1
#
_entry.id   AF-A0A1G5CNE5-F1
#
_cell.length_a   1.000
_cell.length_b   1.000
_cell.length_c   1.000
_cell.angle_alpha   90.00
_cell.angle_beta   90.00
_cell.angle_gamma   90.00
#
_symmetry.space_group_name_H-M   'P 1'
#
loop_
_entity.id
_entity.type
_entity.pdbx_description
1 polymer ?
#
loop_
_entity_poly.entity_id
_entity_poly.type
_entity_poly.pdbx_seq_one_letter_code
_entity_poly.pdbx_strand_id
1 'polypeptide(L)'
;MHRLYENEDITVFWNSDKCRHAKRCVYGSPSVFNKEKRPWIDISASPNAEIWQTIEKCPTGALTCTYNHGIKVVFDEERQCALALDGDSEIGECCYEAGPDGWTIYHTGVRPEYEGKGIAKRLVFKVLEEAERRKMSVTATCSYAAGILNG
;
A
#
# COMPACT_ATOMS: atom_id res chain seq x y z
N MET A 1 -8.72 -6.49 -4.02
CA MET A 1 -7.48 -6.89 -3.28
C MET A 1 -6.47 -5.76 -3.31
N HIS A 2 -5.88 -5.44 -2.16
CA HIS A 2 -4.91 -4.36 -2.00
C HIS A 2 -3.58 -4.92 -1.51
N ARG A 3 -2.49 -4.66 -2.25
CA ARG A 3 -1.15 -5.07 -1.85
C ARG A 3 -0.16 -3.92 -1.97
N LEU A 4 0.84 -3.96 -1.11
CA LEU A 4 2.02 -3.13 -1.23
C LEU A 4 3.25 -4.02 -1.42
N TYR A 5 4.22 -3.50 -2.15
CA TYR A 5 5.53 -4.12 -2.35
C TYR A 5 6.55 -3.01 -2.08
N GLU A 6 7.43 -3.21 -1.11
CA GLU A 6 8.34 -2.18 -0.64
C GLU A 6 9.79 -2.65 -0.63
N ASN A 7 10.70 -1.75 -1.00
CA ASN A 7 12.13 -1.86 -0.76
C ASN A 7 12.57 -0.64 0.06
N GLU A 8 13.86 -0.33 0.13
CA GLU A 8 14.34 0.81 0.91
C GLU A 8 13.86 2.17 0.37
N ASP A 9 13.75 2.30 -0.97
CA ASP A 9 13.53 3.58 -1.63
C ASP A 9 12.08 3.84 -2.02
N ILE A 10 11.35 2.80 -2.44
CA ILE A 10 10.02 2.91 -3.02
C ILE A 10 9.00 1.94 -2.42
N THR A 11 7.73 2.33 -2.54
CA THR A 11 6.58 1.46 -2.31
C THR A 11 5.71 1.43 -3.56
N VAL A 12 5.47 0.23 -4.09
CA VAL A 12 4.53 -0.04 -5.18
C VAL A 12 3.21 -0.51 -4.59
N PHE A 13 2.13 0.18 -4.92
CA PHE A 13 0.77 -0.21 -4.55
C PHE A 13 0.08 -0.90 -5.71
N TRP A 14 -0.64 -1.98 -5.41
CA TRP A 14 -1.50 -2.66 -6.35
C TRP A 14 -2.92 -2.79 -5.80
N ASN A 15 -3.89 -2.28 -6.55
CA ASN A 15 -5.31 -2.52 -6.33
C ASN A 15 -5.85 -3.35 -7.51
N SER A 16 -6.22 -4.60 -7.24
CA SER A 16 -6.75 -5.53 -8.26
C SER A 16 -8.08 -5.07 -8.84
N ASP A 17 -8.90 -4.39 -8.04
CA ASP A 17 -10.28 -4.05 -8.36
C ASP A 17 -10.32 -2.91 -9.40
N LYS A 18 -9.26 -2.09 -9.44
CA LYS A 18 -8.99 -1.11 -10.51
C LYS A 18 -8.36 -1.71 -11.77
N CYS A 19 -7.87 -2.95 -11.73
CA CYS A 19 -7.06 -3.48 -12.81
C CYS A 19 -7.94 -3.93 -14.00
N ARG A 20 -7.90 -3.17 -15.10
CA ARG A 20 -8.56 -3.52 -16.36
C ARG A 20 -7.73 -4.45 -17.26
N HIS A 21 -6.63 -5.01 -16.75
CA HIS A 21 -5.75 -5.93 -17.48
C HIS A 21 -5.30 -5.42 -18.86
N ALA A 22 -4.94 -4.13 -18.95
CA ALA A 22 -4.42 -3.50 -20.18
C ALA A 22 -3.03 -4.03 -20.62
N LYS A 23 -2.42 -4.91 -19.81
CA LYS A 23 -1.13 -5.57 -20.03
C LYS A 23 0.09 -4.65 -20.19
N ARG A 24 -0.05 -3.34 -19.94
CA ARG A 24 1.06 -2.37 -19.97
C ARG A 24 2.18 -2.72 -18.98
N CYS A 25 1.83 -3.23 -17.81
CA CYS A 25 2.79 -3.67 -16.79
C CYS A 25 3.56 -4.92 -17.24
N VAL A 26 2.86 -6.02 -17.54
CA VAL A 26 3.48 -7.31 -17.90
C VAL A 26 4.28 -7.26 -19.20
N TYR A 27 3.96 -6.37 -20.14
CA TYR A 27 4.76 -6.17 -21.35
C TYR A 27 5.86 -5.12 -21.17
N GLY A 28 5.65 -4.13 -20.31
CA GLY A 28 6.62 -3.06 -20.06
C GLY A 28 7.81 -3.51 -19.22
N SER A 29 7.57 -4.38 -18.24
CA SER A 29 8.63 -4.97 -17.41
C SER A 29 8.24 -6.38 -16.95
N PRO A 30 8.41 -7.41 -17.81
CA PRO A 30 8.02 -8.79 -17.50
C PRO A 30 8.87 -9.44 -16.39
N SER A 31 10.07 -8.93 -16.12
CA SER A 31 10.90 -9.39 -15.00
C SER A 31 10.26 -9.01 -13.66
N VAL A 32 9.65 -7.82 -13.60
CA VAL A 32 8.96 -7.28 -12.42
C VAL A 32 7.52 -7.77 -12.33
N PHE A 33 6.76 -7.71 -13.42
CA PHE A 33 5.33 -8.02 -13.45
C PHE A 33 5.08 -9.33 -14.20
N ASN A 34 4.92 -10.43 -13.46
CA ASN A 34 4.77 -11.76 -14.02
C ASN A 34 3.57 -12.51 -13.41
N LYS A 35 2.47 -12.63 -14.19
CA LYS A 35 1.24 -13.30 -13.77
C LYS A 35 1.39 -14.79 -13.46
N GLU A 36 2.46 -15.43 -13.92
CA GLU A 36 2.75 -16.85 -13.64
C GLU A 36 3.49 -17.04 -12.31
N LYS A 37 4.05 -15.98 -11.71
CA LYS A 37 4.74 -16.02 -10.42
C LYS A 37 3.83 -15.65 -9.24
N ARG A 38 4.20 -16.11 -8.04
CA ARG A 38 3.61 -15.72 -6.76
C ARG A 38 4.73 -15.39 -5.77
N PRO A 39 4.92 -14.11 -5.37
CA PRO A 39 4.17 -12.93 -5.79
C PRO A 39 4.34 -12.63 -7.30
N TRP A 40 3.34 -11.96 -7.89
CA TRP A 40 3.37 -11.60 -9.32
C TRP A 40 4.10 -10.29 -9.60
N ILE A 41 4.41 -9.51 -8.54
CA ILE A 41 5.23 -8.30 -8.60
C ILE A 41 6.52 -8.58 -7.82
N ASP A 42 7.66 -8.42 -8.49
CA ASP A 42 8.99 -8.52 -7.94
C ASP A 42 9.76 -7.23 -8.22
N ILE A 43 9.73 -6.31 -7.25
CA ILE A 43 10.38 -4.99 -7.36
C ILE A 43 11.90 -5.03 -7.20
N SER A 44 12.49 -6.22 -6.97
CA SER A 44 13.95 -6.40 -6.96
C SER A 44 14.51 -6.73 -8.35
N ALA A 45 13.64 -7.06 -9.31
CA ALA A 45 14.03 -7.58 -10.62
C ALA A 45 14.41 -6.50 -11.67
N SER A 46 14.39 -5.22 -11.30
CA SER A 46 14.69 -4.08 -12.19
C SER A 46 14.99 -2.82 -11.35
N PRO A 47 15.75 -1.84 -11.87
CA PRO A 47 15.94 -0.56 -11.20
C PRO A 47 14.63 0.19 -10.92
N ASN A 48 14.56 0.90 -9.79
CA ASN A 48 13.37 1.65 -9.37
C ASN A 48 12.83 2.59 -10.45
N ALA A 49 13.70 3.24 -11.22
CA ALA A 49 13.31 4.14 -12.31
C ALA A 49 12.53 3.43 -13.44
N GLU A 50 12.94 2.23 -13.83
CA GLU A 50 12.26 1.44 -14.87
C GLU A 50 10.92 0.89 -14.38
N ILE A 51 10.86 0.46 -13.11
CA ILE A 51 9.63 0.08 -12.43
C ILE A 51 8.64 1.25 -12.47
N TRP A 52 9.09 2.44 -12.10
CA TRP A 52 8.28 3.65 -12.07
C TRP A 52 7.70 4.00 -13.45
N GLN A 53 8.56 4.05 -14.48
CA GLN A 53 8.14 4.31 -15.86
C GLN A 53 7.11 3.30 -16.37
N THR A 54 7.20 2.05 -15.92
CA THR A 54 6.23 1.01 -16.27
C THR A 54 4.89 1.25 -15.55
N ILE A 55 4.93 1.61 -14.27
CA ILE A 55 3.75 1.90 -13.45
C ILE A 55 2.98 3.12 -13.98
N GLU A 56 3.67 4.18 -14.43
CA GLU A 56 3.07 5.39 -15.00
C GLU A 56 2.19 5.11 -16.23
N LYS A 57 2.45 4.00 -16.94
CA LYS A 57 1.64 3.57 -18.08
C LYS A 57 0.35 2.86 -17.66
N CYS A 58 0.06 2.71 -16.36
CA CYS A 58 -1.15 2.07 -15.85
C CYS A 58 -2.35 3.03 -15.99
N PRO A 59 -3.31 2.75 -16.90
CA PRO A 59 -4.34 3.73 -17.28
C PRO A 59 -5.40 3.96 -16.19
N THR A 60 -5.50 3.05 -15.21
CA THR A 60 -6.52 3.10 -14.17
C THR A 60 -5.97 3.49 -12.80
N GLY A 61 -4.65 3.65 -12.66
CA GLY A 61 -4.02 3.80 -11.36
C GLY A 61 -4.14 2.54 -10.48
N ALA A 62 -4.41 1.37 -11.07
CA ALA A 62 -4.35 0.09 -10.36
C ALA A 62 -2.94 -0.22 -9.83
N LEU A 63 -1.93 0.36 -10.47
CA LEU A 63 -0.56 0.41 -9.97
C LEU A 63 -0.21 1.88 -9.74
N THR A 64 0.38 2.17 -8.58
CA THR A 64 0.97 3.48 -8.26
C THR A 64 2.26 3.28 -7.48
N CYS A 65 3.17 4.25 -7.52
CA CYS A 65 4.44 4.18 -6.80
C CYS A 65 4.65 5.46 -5.99
N THR A 66 5.33 5.35 -4.84
CA THR A 66 5.78 6.49 -4.02
C THR A 66 7.20 6.25 -3.53
N TYR A 67 7.96 7.31 -3.28
CA TYR A 67 9.20 7.21 -2.53
C TYR A 67 8.92 7.05 -1.04
N ASN A 68 9.78 6.30 -0.35
CA ASN A 68 9.64 6.02 1.07
C ASN A 68 10.16 7.15 1.95
N HIS A 69 11.10 7.96 1.44
CA HIS A 69 11.70 9.09 2.16
C HIS A 69 12.32 8.71 3.51
N GLY A 70 12.87 7.50 3.62
CA GLY A 70 13.41 6.97 4.90
C GLY A 70 12.34 6.59 5.93
N ILE A 71 11.06 6.74 5.61
CA ILE A 71 9.95 6.49 6.52
C ILE A 71 9.62 5.00 6.51
N LYS A 72 9.68 4.40 7.68
CA LYS A 72 9.31 2.99 7.90
C LYS A 72 7.85 2.89 8.29
N VAL A 73 7.15 1.90 7.76
CA VAL A 73 5.79 1.56 8.22
C VAL A 73 5.85 0.23 8.94
N VAL A 74 5.38 0.21 10.17
CA VAL A 74 5.31 -0.99 11.01
C VAL A 74 3.86 -1.30 11.35
N PHE A 75 3.57 -2.56 11.64
CA PHE A 75 2.26 -2.99 12.12
C PHE A 75 2.36 -3.29 13.61
N ASP A 76 1.61 -2.53 14.40
CA ASP A 76 1.51 -2.66 15.85
C ASP A 76 0.17 -3.29 16.19
N GLU A 77 0.20 -4.59 16.48
CA GLU A 77 -1.00 -5.36 16.81
C GLU A 77 -1.59 -4.99 18.18
N GLU A 78 -0.73 -4.63 19.15
CA GLU A 78 -1.18 -4.26 20.49
C GLU A 78 -1.97 -2.95 20.46
N ARG A 79 -1.48 -1.97 19.69
CA ARG A 79 -2.20 -0.70 19.44
C ARG A 79 -3.30 -0.81 18.41
N GLN A 80 -3.38 -1.92 17.67
CA GLN A 80 -4.25 -2.08 16.51
C GLN A 80 -4.06 -0.95 15.49
N CYS A 81 -2.81 -0.63 15.17
CA CYS A 81 -2.47 0.42 14.22
C CYS A 81 -1.33 0.00 13.29
N ALA A 82 -1.34 0.50 12.06
CA ALA A 82 -0.09 0.67 11.32
C ALA A 82 0.52 2.03 11.71
N LEU A 83 1.82 2.08 11.97
CA LEU A 83 2.54 3.29 12.39
C LEU A 83 3.60 3.66 11.37
N ALA A 84 3.73 4.96 11.08
CA ALA A 84 4.80 5.51 10.26
C ALA A 84 5.86 6.15 11.15
N LEU A 85 7.12 5.74 10.96
CA LEU A 85 8.26 6.14 11.77
C LEU A 85 9.32 6.85 10.89
N ASP A 86 9.79 7.99 11.37
CA ASP A 86 10.99 8.67 10.88
C ASP A 86 12.08 8.57 11.96
N GLY A 87 13.04 7.65 11.77
CA GLY A 87 13.88 7.16 12.85
C GLY A 87 13.02 6.51 13.95
N ASP A 88 13.14 7.01 15.19
CA ASP A 88 12.34 6.57 16.34
C ASP A 88 11.07 7.42 16.55
N SER A 89 10.85 8.45 15.71
CA SER A 89 9.72 9.36 15.85
C SER A 89 8.50 8.84 15.09
N GLU A 90 7.38 8.66 15.79
CA GLU A 90 6.10 8.37 15.16
C GLU A 90 5.50 9.61 14.48
N ILE A 91 5.36 9.55 13.16
CA ILE A 91 4.91 10.67 12.32
C ILE A 91 3.54 10.43 11.66
N GLY A 92 2.94 9.27 11.87
CA GLY A 92 1.58 8.98 11.40
C GLY A 92 1.09 7.61 11.84
N GLU A 93 -0.21 7.41 11.75
CA GLU A 93 -0.87 6.17 12.14
C GLU A 93 -2.12 5.88 11.30
N CYS A 94 -2.47 4.61 11.20
CA CYS A 94 -3.76 4.14 10.73
C CYS A 94 -4.27 3.08 11.68
N CYS A 95 -5.26 3.44 12.48
CA CYS A 95 -5.78 2.60 13.55
C CYS A 95 -7.12 1.97 13.17
N TYR A 96 -7.29 0.73 13.63
CA TYR A 96 -8.46 -0.09 13.38
C TYR A 96 -8.97 -0.70 14.68
N GLU A 97 -10.24 -1.09 14.68
CA GLU A 97 -10.81 -1.92 15.74
C GLU A 97 -11.06 -3.31 15.17
N ALA A 98 -10.50 -4.34 15.81
CA ALA A 98 -10.75 -5.73 15.43
C ALA A 98 -12.07 -6.23 15.99
N GLY A 99 -12.93 -6.74 15.11
CA GLY A 99 -14.11 -7.55 15.44
C GLY A 99 -13.91 -9.03 15.09
N PRO A 100 -14.95 -9.86 15.29
CA PRO A 100 -14.88 -11.31 15.07
C PRO A 100 -14.55 -11.71 13.63
N ASP A 101 -15.12 -11.00 12.64
CA ASP A 101 -15.04 -11.35 11.21
C ASP A 101 -14.42 -10.23 10.34
N GLY A 102 -13.92 -9.17 10.98
CA GLY A 102 -13.42 -8.02 10.25
C GLY A 102 -12.91 -6.89 11.11
N TRP A 103 -12.19 -5.97 10.48
CA TRP A 103 -11.59 -4.80 11.09
C TRP A 103 -12.26 -3.52 10.56
N THR A 104 -12.41 -2.53 11.43
CA THR A 104 -12.95 -1.21 11.06
C THR A 104 -11.86 -0.16 11.23
N ILE A 105 -11.36 0.40 10.14
CA ILE A 105 -10.41 1.52 10.18
C ILE A 105 -11.17 2.79 10.59
N TYR A 106 -10.89 3.30 11.77
CA TYR A 106 -11.58 4.47 12.32
C TYR A 106 -10.74 5.75 12.30
N HIS A 107 -9.41 5.63 12.20
CA HIS A 107 -8.51 6.78 12.15
C HIS A 107 -7.37 6.57 11.16
N THR A 108 -7.02 7.63 10.43
CA THR A 108 -5.79 7.72 9.64
C THR A 108 -5.29 9.15 9.75
N GLY A 109 -4.04 9.31 10.17
CA GLY A 109 -3.42 10.60 10.41
C GLY A 109 -1.93 10.58 10.07
N VAL A 110 -1.43 11.68 9.55
CA VAL A 110 0.00 11.92 9.33
C VAL A 110 0.26 13.34 9.80
N ARG A 111 1.43 13.58 10.42
CA ARG A 111 1.83 14.93 10.84
C ARG A 111 1.84 15.88 9.62
N PRO A 112 1.36 17.13 9.74
CA PRO A 112 1.22 18.04 8.61
C PRO A 112 2.49 18.22 7.77
N GLU A 113 3.67 18.21 8.40
CA GLU A 113 4.96 18.40 7.71
C GLU A 113 5.38 17.20 6.83
N TYR A 114 4.66 16.09 6.97
CA TYR A 114 4.88 14.83 6.26
C TYR A 114 3.77 14.52 5.24
N GLU A 115 2.74 15.37 5.13
CA GLU A 115 1.68 15.19 4.14
C GLU A 115 2.18 15.26 2.68
N GLY A 116 1.39 14.73 1.75
CA GLY A 116 1.73 14.69 0.32
C GLY A 116 2.78 13.65 -0.09
N LYS A 117 3.39 12.93 0.86
CA LYS A 117 4.43 11.91 0.62
C LYS A 117 3.88 10.48 0.44
N GLY A 118 2.57 10.30 0.38
CA GLY A 118 1.93 8.97 0.23
C GLY A 118 1.91 8.10 1.49
N ILE A 119 2.37 8.60 2.64
CA ILE A 119 2.48 7.87 3.91
C ILE A 119 1.13 7.31 4.37
N ALA A 120 0.07 8.12 4.37
CA ALA A 120 -1.28 7.70 4.77
C ALA A 120 -1.77 6.49 3.95
N LYS A 121 -1.47 6.47 2.64
CA LYS A 121 -1.81 5.34 1.77
C LYS A 121 -1.02 4.08 2.16
N ARG A 122 0.27 4.21 2.47
CA ARG A 122 1.11 3.09 2.97
C ARG A 122 0.53 2.50 4.25
N LEU A 123 0.14 3.36 5.19
CA LEU A 123 -0.46 2.94 6.46
C LEU A 123 -1.76 2.16 6.26
N VAL A 124 -2.70 2.68 5.44
CA VAL A 124 -3.95 1.97 5.13
C VAL A 124 -3.66 0.64 4.44
N PHE A 125 -2.81 0.61 3.42
CA PHE A 125 -2.47 -0.63 2.73
C PHE A 125 -1.80 -1.66 3.64
N LYS A 126 -1.03 -1.22 4.64
CA LYS A 126 -0.44 -2.14 5.62
C LYS A 126 -1.51 -2.82 6.46
N VAL A 127 -2.52 -2.08 6.92
CA VAL A 127 -3.67 -2.67 7.62
C VAL A 127 -4.44 -3.65 6.72
N LEU A 128 -4.67 -3.29 5.44
CA LEU A 128 -5.36 -4.17 4.48
C LEU A 128 -4.59 -5.46 4.22
N GLU A 129 -3.25 -5.39 4.09
CA GLU A 129 -2.40 -6.56 3.90
C GLU A 129 -2.49 -7.51 5.09
N GLU A 130 -2.36 -7.00 6.33
CA GLU A 130 -2.41 -7.82 7.53
C GLU A 130 -3.82 -8.41 7.77
N ALA A 131 -4.87 -7.66 7.44
CA ALA A 131 -6.23 -8.18 7.46
C ALA A 131 -6.43 -9.31 6.45
N GLU A 132 -5.94 -9.16 5.20
CA GLU A 132 -6.00 -10.21 4.16
C GLU A 132 -5.27 -11.48 4.64
N ARG A 133 -4.07 -11.34 5.22
CA ARG A 133 -3.29 -12.47 5.77
C ARG A 133 -4.07 -13.23 6.85
N ARG A 134 -4.88 -12.52 7.65
CA ARG A 134 -5.73 -13.07 8.70
C ARG A 134 -7.12 -13.47 8.22
N LYS A 135 -7.42 -13.31 6.92
CA LYS A 135 -8.74 -13.55 6.31
C LYS A 135 -9.86 -12.70 6.94
N MET A 136 -9.52 -11.50 7.38
CA MET A 136 -10.46 -10.54 7.95
C MET A 136 -10.99 -9.61 6.85
N SER A 137 -12.30 -9.34 6.89
CA SER A 137 -12.88 -8.26 6.08
C SER A 137 -12.44 -6.89 6.63
N VAL A 138 -12.41 -5.85 5.79
CA VAL A 138 -12.08 -4.49 6.24
C VAL A 138 -13.13 -3.50 5.78
N THR A 139 -13.59 -2.67 6.72
CA THR A 139 -14.42 -1.49 6.47
C THR A 139 -13.73 -0.24 7.04
N ALA A 140 -14.26 0.95 6.76
CA ALA A 140 -13.70 2.18 7.31
C ALA A 140 -14.78 3.21 7.63
N THR A 141 -14.65 3.86 8.80
CA THR A 141 -15.38 5.08 9.15
C THR A 141 -14.52 6.33 8.92
N CYS A 142 -13.19 6.18 8.92
CA CYS A 142 -12.27 7.24 8.50
C CYS A 142 -12.49 7.57 7.02
N SER A 143 -12.71 8.84 6.69
CA SER A 143 -12.98 9.30 5.33
C SER A 143 -11.84 9.00 4.34
N TYR A 144 -10.58 9.13 4.78
CA TYR A 144 -9.42 8.84 3.95
C TYR A 144 -9.35 7.35 3.60
N ALA A 145 -9.44 6.48 4.61
CA ALA A 145 -9.42 5.03 4.41
C ALA A 145 -10.64 4.55 3.60
N ALA A 146 -11.82 5.11 3.84
CA ALA A 146 -13.01 4.85 3.03
C ALA A 146 -12.80 5.24 1.56
N GLY A 147 -12.12 6.36 1.29
CA GLY A 147 -11.75 6.78 -0.07
C GLY A 147 -10.82 5.79 -0.77
N ILE A 148 -9.91 5.14 -0.04
CA ILE A 148 -9.05 4.07 -0.59
C ILE A 148 -9.84 2.79 -0.84
N LEU A 149 -10.73 2.41 0.07
CA LEU A 149 -11.53 1.18 -0.06
C LEU A 149 -12.56 1.25 -1.18
N ASN A 150 -13.18 2.42 -1.36
CA ASN A 150 -14.28 2.62 -2.32
C ASN A 150 -13.83 3.14 -3.68
N GLY A 151 -12.61 3.68 -3.77
CA GLY A 151 -12.07 4.27 -4.98
C GLY A 151 -11.27 3.27 -5.76
#